data_AF-A0A3L8DMV8-F1
#
_entry.id   AF-A0A3L8DMV8-F1
#
_cell.length_a   1.000
_cell.length_b   1.000
_cell.length_c   1.000
_cell.angle_alpha   90.00
_cell.angle_beta   90.00
_cell.angle_gamma   90.00
#
_symmetry.space_group_name_H-M   'P 1'
#
loop_
_entity.id
_entity.type
_entity.pdbx_description
1 polymer ?
#
loop_
_entity_poly.entity_id
_entity_poly.type
_entity_poly.pdbx_seq_one_letter_code
_entity_poly.pdbx_strand_id
1 'polypeptide(L)'
;MYVRLSAIAFCILVKYDRTMVVRDIASDRRKQRNMGLKAAVQALKKAEPLKDKVQRCKDLLNDNDAWVCQQQLQKIYQQVLILDLEYALDRKVEQELWNLGFKNYIATLQVQAKDRKNPKRSESQALLSWCLEAASGFYLTLLQEICTVFDLDLPFRRKGYIYGCTSPWKAVEKLSPPHKSSCFYACQYCLVHLGDIARYRNESKQAEMFYRHAVSLSPSSGQPYNQLALLEASRGDKLGTVFHYARSVAVKHPFPAAASNLAMILSTALNDKSFNIDGKTKLSSQEYVVVFLKLHGIIHNIGDLKLACSYSKLLTETLTALVATESFSSWMLIQMLVINLYVLQHTVGTVGSVDGVELLRNEQLSNDEKLARDCILDLIAGTLSALLLPVYTIKNSIIEYFALPSIKLCLDWINMKPMVLEEVAFTSRLQIWPSLCVLLNALQNCVVDFKYDDCKYLIN
;
A
#
# COMPACT_ATOMS: atom_id res chain seq x y z
N MET A 1 27.63 41.93 46.52
CA MET A 1 28.30 41.73 45.21
C MET A 1 28.81 40.30 45.01
N TYR A 2 29.37 39.64 46.04
CA TYR A 2 29.88 38.26 45.96
C TYR A 2 28.82 37.15 45.65
N VAL A 3 27.56 37.31 46.04
CA VAL A 3 26.51 36.30 45.80
C VAL A 3 25.99 36.30 44.34
N ARG A 4 26.13 37.40 43.60
CA ARG A 4 25.74 37.45 42.16
C ARG A 4 26.79 36.83 41.24
N LEU A 5 28.06 36.83 41.63
CA LEU A 5 29.15 36.21 40.85
C LEU A 5 29.12 34.67 40.93
N SER A 6 28.70 34.07 42.05
CA SER A 6 28.60 32.60 42.18
C SER A 6 27.45 32.01 41.35
N ALA A 7 26.30 32.69 41.27
CA ALA A 7 25.15 32.24 40.49
C ALA A 7 25.41 32.27 38.97
N ILE A 8 26.11 33.30 38.49
CA ILE A 8 26.51 33.40 37.07
C ILE A 8 27.56 32.34 36.72
N ALA A 9 28.54 32.11 37.60
CA ALA A 9 29.53 31.05 37.41
C ALA A 9 28.89 29.64 37.40
N PHE A 10 27.91 29.37 38.26
CA PHE A 10 27.19 28.10 38.30
C PHE A 10 26.32 27.87 37.05
N CYS A 11 25.61 28.90 36.57
CA CYS A 11 24.84 28.80 35.32
C CYS A 11 25.74 28.64 34.09
N ILE A 12 26.92 29.26 34.07
CA ILE A 12 27.91 29.07 33.00
C ILE A 12 28.47 27.65 33.05
N LEU A 13 28.86 27.14 34.22
CA LEU A 13 29.36 25.77 34.38
C LEU A 13 28.31 24.72 33.98
N VAL A 14 27.05 24.87 34.40
CA VAL A 14 25.97 23.94 34.02
C VAL A 14 25.63 24.01 32.52
N LYS A 15 25.70 25.19 31.90
CA LYS A 15 25.57 25.31 30.43
C LYS A 15 26.77 24.72 29.71
N TYR A 16 27.99 24.96 30.19
CA TYR A 16 29.23 24.45 29.60
C TYR A 16 29.28 22.93 29.66
N ASP A 17 28.91 22.35 30.80
CA ASP A 17 28.85 20.91 31.05
C ASP A 17 27.78 20.23 30.18
N ARG A 18 26.56 20.81 30.09
CA ARG A 18 25.55 20.32 29.12
C ARG A 18 26.01 20.41 27.67
N THR A 19 26.71 21.48 27.27
CA THR A 19 27.23 21.59 25.89
C THR A 19 28.41 20.66 25.62
N MET A 20 29.27 20.38 26.60
CA MET A 20 30.35 19.40 26.49
C MET A 20 29.78 17.99 26.38
N VAL A 21 28.88 17.60 27.29
CA VAL A 21 28.22 16.30 27.27
C VAL A 21 27.47 16.08 25.95
N VAL A 22 26.75 17.08 25.43
CA VAL A 22 26.07 16.98 24.12
C VAL A 22 27.08 16.88 22.96
N ARG A 23 28.20 17.62 23.00
CA ARG A 23 29.26 17.55 21.99
C ARG A 23 30.01 16.22 22.02
N ASP A 24 30.27 15.66 23.19
CA ASP A 24 30.95 14.38 23.39
C ASP A 24 30.06 13.23 22.93
N ILE A 25 28.77 13.25 23.29
CA ILE A 25 27.77 12.30 22.77
C ILE A 25 27.64 12.40 21.23
N ALA A 26 27.66 13.60 20.67
CA ALA A 26 27.62 13.80 19.22
C ALA A 26 28.92 13.35 18.52
N SER A 27 30.08 13.58 19.15
CA SER A 27 31.40 13.10 18.72
C SER A 27 31.44 11.58 18.67
N ASP A 28 30.97 10.92 19.73
CA ASP A 28 31.00 9.46 19.83
C ASP A 28 30.03 8.80 18.86
N ARG A 29 28.81 9.37 18.68
CA ARG A 29 27.90 8.93 17.61
C ARG A 29 28.50 9.09 16.22
N ARG A 30 29.24 10.17 15.95
CA ARG A 30 29.92 10.39 14.66
C ARG A 30 31.07 9.39 14.44
N LYS A 31 31.87 9.10 15.47
CA LYS A 31 32.95 8.09 15.40
C LYS A 31 32.40 6.68 15.18
N GLN A 32 31.31 6.33 15.88
CA GLN A 32 30.62 5.05 15.73
C GLN A 32 30.03 4.88 14.33
N ARG A 33 29.32 5.90 13.81
CA ARG A 33 28.84 5.92 12.42
C ARG A 33 29.97 5.70 11.42
N ASN A 34 31.11 6.38 11.61
CA ASN A 34 32.28 6.23 10.76
C ASN A 34 32.90 4.82 10.83
N MET A 35 32.75 4.08 11.93
CA MET A 35 33.25 2.71 12.05
C MET A 35 32.34 1.70 11.34
N GLY A 36 31.02 1.80 11.55
CA GLY A 36 30.01 0.97 10.86
C GLY A 36 30.07 1.17 9.34
N LEU A 37 30.14 2.42 8.88
CA LEU A 37 30.27 2.76 7.48
C LEU A 37 31.54 2.18 6.85
N LYS A 38 32.71 2.29 7.52
CA LYS A 38 33.96 1.71 7.02
C LYS A 38 33.88 0.20 6.87
N ALA A 39 33.28 -0.49 7.85
CA ALA A 39 33.08 -1.93 7.80
C ALA A 39 32.11 -2.32 6.66
N ALA A 40 31.01 -1.58 6.49
CA ALA A 40 30.05 -1.78 5.40
C ALA A 40 30.69 -1.58 4.02
N VAL A 41 31.49 -0.54 3.83
CA VAL A 41 32.23 -0.27 2.59
C VAL A 41 33.23 -1.41 2.29
N GLN A 42 33.97 -1.88 3.30
CA GLN A 42 34.91 -2.99 3.12
C GLN A 42 34.20 -4.30 2.79
N ALA A 43 33.06 -4.58 3.43
CA ALA A 43 32.24 -5.74 3.12
C ALA A 43 31.71 -5.68 1.68
N LEU A 44 31.18 -4.53 1.24
CA LEU A 44 30.68 -4.37 -0.11
C LEU A 44 31.79 -4.49 -1.17
N LYS A 45 33.02 -4.02 -0.90
CA LYS A 45 34.16 -4.27 -1.80
C LYS A 45 34.49 -5.75 -1.98
N LYS A 46 34.26 -6.58 -0.96
CA LYS A 46 34.43 -8.04 -1.06
C LYS A 46 33.30 -8.70 -1.86
N ALA A 47 32.13 -8.06 -1.95
CA ALA A 47 31.00 -8.55 -2.74
C ALA A 47 31.21 -8.38 -4.26
N GLU A 48 31.92 -7.34 -4.72
CA GLU A 48 32.10 -7.04 -6.15
C GLU A 48 32.62 -8.22 -7.00
N PRO A 49 33.72 -8.92 -6.63
CA PRO A 49 34.18 -10.07 -7.42
C PRO A 49 33.21 -11.26 -7.39
N LEU A 50 32.44 -11.41 -6.31
CA LEU A 50 31.43 -12.47 -6.20
C LEU A 50 30.23 -12.14 -7.10
N LYS A 51 29.80 -10.89 -7.10
CA LYS A 51 28.75 -10.35 -7.97
C LYS A 51 29.09 -10.59 -9.44
N ASP A 52 30.30 -10.25 -9.87
CA ASP A 52 30.75 -10.47 -11.25
C ASP A 52 30.68 -11.94 -11.66
N LYS A 53 31.08 -12.86 -10.77
CA LYS A 53 30.99 -14.30 -11.03
C LYS A 53 29.55 -14.77 -11.16
N VAL A 54 28.68 -14.38 -10.22
CA VAL A 54 27.26 -14.76 -10.23
C VAL A 54 26.55 -14.21 -11.47
N GLN A 55 26.87 -12.98 -11.89
CA GLN A 55 26.24 -12.35 -13.05
C GLN A 55 26.70 -12.94 -14.40
N ARG A 56 27.95 -13.42 -14.49
CA ARG A 56 28.47 -14.08 -15.70
C ARG A 56 28.00 -15.52 -15.83
N CYS A 57 27.60 -16.15 -14.72
CA CYS A 57 27.09 -17.51 -14.74
C CYS A 57 25.70 -17.56 -15.37
N LYS A 58 25.58 -18.27 -16.51
CA LYS A 58 24.29 -18.49 -17.19
C LYS A 58 23.49 -19.63 -16.56
N ASP A 59 24.16 -20.53 -15.86
CA ASP A 59 23.56 -21.75 -15.30
C ASP A 59 24.10 -22.04 -13.89
N LEU A 60 23.49 -21.37 -12.91
CA LEU A 60 23.81 -21.50 -11.49
C LEU A 60 23.62 -22.93 -10.95
N LEU A 61 22.92 -23.81 -11.66
CA LEU A 61 22.63 -25.18 -11.20
C LEU A 61 23.80 -26.13 -11.41
N ASN A 62 24.57 -25.90 -12.47
CA ASN A 62 25.70 -26.76 -12.84
C ASN A 62 27.06 -26.17 -12.43
N ASP A 63 27.07 -24.91 -11.97
CA ASP A 63 28.25 -24.20 -11.50
C ASP A 63 28.25 -24.09 -9.98
N ASN A 64 28.83 -25.10 -9.32
CA ASN A 64 28.94 -25.17 -7.86
C ASN A 64 29.67 -23.94 -7.28
N ASP A 65 30.65 -23.39 -8.00
CA ASP A 65 31.42 -22.23 -7.54
C ASP A 65 30.55 -20.97 -7.57
N ALA A 66 29.74 -20.78 -8.61
CA ALA A 66 28.81 -19.66 -8.70
C ALA A 66 27.70 -19.74 -7.63
N TRP A 67 27.21 -20.94 -7.31
CA TRP A 67 26.25 -21.15 -6.23
C TRP A 67 26.84 -20.77 -4.86
N VAL A 68 28.06 -21.20 -4.55
CA VAL A 68 28.76 -20.81 -3.32
C VAL A 68 28.98 -19.29 -3.27
N CYS A 69 29.38 -18.68 -4.38
CA CYS A 69 29.53 -17.23 -4.47
C CYS A 69 28.21 -16.49 -4.19
N GLN A 70 27.08 -17.00 -4.68
CA GLN A 70 25.75 -16.43 -4.43
C GLN A 70 25.39 -16.48 -2.93
N GLN A 71 25.62 -17.61 -2.26
CA GLN A 71 25.36 -17.75 -0.82
C GLN A 71 26.25 -16.82 0.02
N GLN A 72 27.51 -16.66 -0.36
CA GLN A 72 28.41 -15.69 0.27
C GLN A 72 27.95 -14.25 0.04
N LEU A 73 27.47 -13.94 -1.18
CA LEU A 73 26.96 -12.62 -1.54
C LEU A 73 25.73 -12.25 -0.70
N GLN A 74 24.78 -13.17 -0.52
CA GLN A 74 23.61 -12.98 0.34
C GLN A 74 24.02 -12.60 1.78
N LYS A 75 25.00 -13.32 2.37
CA LYS A 75 25.51 -13.04 3.71
C LYS A 75 26.19 -11.67 3.80
N ILE A 76 26.99 -11.29 2.80
CA ILE A 76 27.67 -9.98 2.78
C ILE A 76 26.63 -8.85 2.67
N TYR A 77 25.64 -8.97 1.79
CA TYR A 77 24.60 -7.94 1.66
C TYR A 77 23.74 -7.82 2.93
N GLN A 78 23.37 -8.94 3.56
CA GLN A 78 22.73 -8.93 4.88
C GLN A 78 23.60 -8.17 5.90
N GLN A 79 24.89 -8.50 5.96
CA GLN A 79 25.83 -7.83 6.88
C GLN A 79 25.89 -6.31 6.62
N VAL A 80 25.94 -5.88 5.36
CA VAL A 80 25.98 -4.46 4.98
C VAL A 80 24.71 -3.74 5.41
N LEU A 81 23.52 -4.33 5.22
CA LEU A 81 22.23 -3.77 5.64
C LEU A 81 22.15 -3.56 7.16
N ILE A 82 22.76 -4.45 7.94
CA ILE A 82 22.79 -4.34 9.41
C ILE A 82 23.87 -3.36 9.89
N LEU A 83 25.04 -3.34 9.25
CA LEU A 83 26.16 -2.46 9.66
C LEU A 83 25.88 -0.98 9.41
N ASP A 84 25.33 -0.63 8.24
CA ASP A 84 24.95 0.74 7.90
C ASP A 84 23.81 0.75 6.88
N LEU A 85 22.58 0.83 7.39
CA LEU A 85 21.37 0.77 6.58
C LEU A 85 21.29 1.93 5.57
N GLU A 86 21.68 3.15 5.96
CA GLU A 86 21.59 4.32 5.08
C GLU A 86 22.53 4.17 3.88
N TYR A 87 23.76 3.73 4.13
CA TYR A 87 24.72 3.42 3.07
C TYR A 87 24.24 2.27 2.18
N ALA A 88 23.69 1.21 2.78
CA ALA A 88 23.18 0.06 2.03
C ALA A 88 22.05 0.45 1.07
N LEU A 89 21.10 1.27 1.54
CA LEU A 89 19.97 1.76 0.73
C LEU A 89 20.42 2.73 -0.37
N ASP A 90 21.37 3.63 -0.09
CA ASP A 90 21.96 4.53 -1.09
C ASP A 90 22.63 3.75 -2.24
N ARG A 91 23.28 2.63 -1.89
CA ARG A 91 23.89 1.70 -2.84
C ARG A 91 22.93 0.67 -3.43
N LYS A 92 21.64 0.70 -3.06
CA LYS A 92 20.61 -0.26 -3.51
C LYS A 92 20.96 -1.73 -3.23
N VAL A 93 21.64 -1.97 -2.11
CA VAL A 93 22.09 -3.32 -1.70
C VAL A 93 20.92 -4.28 -1.55
N GLU A 94 19.79 -3.81 -1.03
CA GLU A 94 18.56 -4.61 -0.87
C GLU A 94 18.00 -5.09 -2.22
N GLN A 95 18.10 -4.25 -3.27
CA GLN A 95 17.67 -4.60 -4.62
C GLN A 95 18.61 -5.63 -5.26
N GLU A 96 19.91 -5.46 -5.11
CA GLU A 96 20.89 -6.45 -5.60
C GLU A 96 20.74 -7.78 -4.87
N LEU A 97 20.52 -7.75 -3.55
CA LEU A 97 20.26 -8.93 -2.74
C LEU A 97 19.05 -9.71 -3.25
N TRP A 98 17.93 -9.07 -3.52
CA TRP A 98 16.77 -9.76 -4.10
C TRP A 98 17.08 -10.31 -5.49
N ASN A 99 17.62 -9.48 -6.39
CA ASN A 99 17.78 -9.84 -7.79
C ASN A 99 18.82 -10.95 -8.00
N LEU A 100 20.03 -10.75 -7.47
CA LEU A 100 21.15 -11.68 -7.64
C LEU A 100 21.14 -12.81 -6.61
N GLY A 101 20.69 -12.53 -5.39
CA GLY A 101 20.61 -13.51 -4.32
C GLY A 101 19.48 -14.52 -4.53
N PHE A 102 18.34 -14.12 -5.11
CA PHE A 102 17.16 -14.99 -5.15
C PHE A 102 16.42 -14.98 -6.49
N LYS A 103 15.89 -13.81 -6.92
CA LYS A 103 14.93 -13.69 -8.02
C LYS A 103 15.39 -14.32 -9.32
N ASN A 104 16.63 -14.07 -9.75
CA ASN A 104 17.14 -14.60 -11.02
C ASN A 104 17.16 -16.13 -11.02
N TYR A 105 17.59 -16.72 -9.90
CA TYR A 105 17.65 -18.16 -9.72
C TYR A 105 16.26 -18.79 -9.63
N ILE A 106 15.35 -18.17 -8.86
CA ILE A 106 13.94 -18.57 -8.77
C ILE A 106 13.28 -18.54 -10.16
N ALA A 107 13.50 -17.48 -10.94
CA ALA A 107 12.91 -17.34 -12.28
C ALA A 107 13.38 -18.45 -13.24
N THR A 108 14.67 -18.76 -13.26
CA THR A 108 15.23 -19.86 -14.05
C THR A 108 14.61 -21.20 -13.65
N LEU A 109 14.54 -21.48 -12.35
CA LEU A 109 13.94 -22.71 -11.83
C LEU A 109 12.44 -22.81 -12.13
N GLN A 110 11.69 -21.71 -12.06
CA GLN A 110 10.28 -21.66 -12.44
C GLN A 110 10.05 -22.01 -13.91
N VAL A 111 10.91 -21.51 -14.82
CA VAL A 111 10.83 -21.84 -16.25
C VAL A 111 11.10 -23.34 -16.45
N GLN A 112 12.17 -23.87 -15.86
CA GLN A 112 12.56 -25.28 -15.99
C GLN A 112 11.55 -26.25 -15.36
N ALA A 113 10.90 -25.86 -14.26
CA ALA A 113 9.88 -26.67 -13.58
C ALA A 113 8.53 -26.68 -14.32
N LYS A 114 8.23 -25.61 -15.08
CA LYS A 114 7.03 -25.52 -15.94
C LYS A 114 7.22 -26.20 -17.29
N ASP A 115 8.45 -26.33 -17.78
CA ASP A 115 8.73 -26.99 -19.05
C ASP A 115 8.45 -28.51 -18.97
N ARG A 116 7.43 -28.96 -19.69
CA ARG A 116 7.02 -30.38 -19.75
C ARG A 116 8.01 -31.24 -20.52
N LYS A 117 8.86 -30.65 -21.36
CA LYS A 117 9.87 -31.37 -22.17
C LYS A 117 11.20 -31.52 -21.43
N ASN A 118 11.38 -30.83 -20.31
CA ASN A 118 12.61 -30.90 -19.53
C ASN A 118 12.73 -32.26 -18.82
N PRO A 119 13.76 -33.08 -19.10
CA PRO A 119 13.95 -34.37 -18.42
C PRO A 119 14.25 -34.20 -16.93
N LYS A 120 14.78 -33.05 -16.50
CA LYS A 120 15.10 -32.72 -15.09
C LYS A 120 13.99 -31.91 -14.40
N ARG A 121 12.75 -31.99 -14.88
CA ARG A 121 11.64 -31.19 -14.35
C ARG A 121 11.37 -31.44 -12.86
N SER A 122 11.37 -32.70 -12.42
CA SER A 122 11.15 -33.07 -11.02
C SER A 122 12.25 -32.54 -10.11
N GLU A 123 13.51 -32.67 -10.52
CA GLU A 123 14.68 -32.10 -9.82
C GLU A 123 14.58 -30.57 -9.74
N SER A 124 14.25 -29.91 -10.85
CA SER A 124 14.07 -28.45 -10.91
C SER A 124 12.96 -27.97 -9.97
N GLN A 125 11.85 -28.72 -9.89
CA GLN A 125 10.76 -28.42 -8.96
C GLN A 125 11.16 -28.60 -7.49
N ALA A 126 11.93 -29.65 -7.17
CA ALA A 126 12.45 -29.88 -5.82
C ALA A 126 13.43 -28.77 -5.39
N LEU A 127 14.36 -28.39 -6.29
CA LEU A 127 15.29 -27.29 -6.06
C LEU A 127 14.58 -25.94 -5.93
N LEU A 128 13.51 -25.71 -6.70
CA LEU A 128 12.66 -24.53 -6.56
C LEU A 128 12.02 -24.48 -5.17
N SER A 129 11.44 -25.58 -4.70
CA SER A 129 10.82 -25.65 -3.37
C SER A 129 11.83 -25.34 -2.27
N TRP A 130 13.00 -25.98 -2.32
CA TRP A 130 14.09 -25.75 -1.37
C TRP A 130 14.58 -24.29 -1.40
N CYS A 131 14.77 -23.72 -2.60
CA CYS A 131 15.20 -22.34 -2.75
C CYS A 131 14.18 -21.35 -2.17
N LEU A 132 12.88 -21.59 -2.37
CA LEU A 132 11.82 -20.75 -1.81
C LEU A 132 11.75 -20.86 -0.29
N GLU A 133 11.98 -22.04 0.29
CA GLU A 133 12.08 -22.22 1.75
C GLU A 133 13.30 -21.49 2.32
N ALA A 134 14.47 -21.65 1.70
CA ALA A 134 15.69 -20.98 2.10
C ALA A 134 15.55 -19.44 2.01
N ALA A 135 14.94 -18.93 0.93
CA ALA A 135 14.67 -17.51 0.76
C ALA A 135 13.70 -16.98 1.83
N SER A 136 12.65 -17.74 2.15
CA SER A 136 11.70 -17.38 3.21
C SER A 136 12.40 -17.27 4.57
N GLY A 137 13.21 -18.28 4.93
CA GLY A 137 14.00 -18.27 6.16
C GLY A 137 14.99 -17.11 6.23
N PHE A 138 15.65 -16.81 5.12
CA PHE A 138 16.57 -15.67 5.01
C PHE A 138 15.87 -14.33 5.25
N TYR A 139 14.76 -14.05 4.56
CA TYR A 139 14.05 -12.76 4.72
C TYR A 139 13.33 -12.63 6.07
N LEU A 140 12.86 -13.73 6.67
CA LEU A 140 12.34 -13.73 8.04
C LEU A 140 13.45 -13.38 9.04
N THR A 141 14.63 -13.97 8.88
CA THR A 141 15.80 -13.69 9.73
C THR A 141 16.26 -12.25 9.56
N LEU A 142 16.40 -11.77 8.32
CA LEU A 142 16.76 -10.38 8.04
C LEU A 142 15.75 -9.39 8.63
N LEU A 143 14.45 -9.64 8.47
CA LEU A 143 13.40 -8.82 9.07
C LEU A 143 13.54 -8.80 10.60
N GLN A 144 13.75 -9.96 11.21
CA GLN A 144 13.95 -10.08 12.65
C GLN A 144 15.17 -9.29 13.13
N GLU A 145 16.29 -9.40 12.42
CA GLU A 145 17.55 -8.69 12.72
C GLU A 145 17.40 -7.17 12.58
N ILE A 146 16.79 -6.68 11.50
CA ILE A 146 16.52 -5.24 11.32
C ILE A 146 15.65 -4.74 12.48
N CYS A 147 14.60 -5.47 12.83
CA CYS A 147 13.70 -5.05 13.90
C CYS A 147 14.35 -5.14 15.30
N THR A 148 15.26 -6.09 15.55
CA THR A 148 16.01 -6.14 16.82
C THR A 148 17.06 -5.05 16.90
N VAL A 149 17.88 -4.90 15.87
CA VAL A 149 19.04 -3.98 15.85
C VAL A 149 18.58 -2.53 15.93
N PHE A 150 17.48 -2.18 15.28
CA PHE A 150 16.95 -0.81 15.27
C PHE A 150 15.78 -0.59 16.25
N ASP A 151 15.51 -1.55 17.15
CA ASP A 151 14.49 -1.47 18.21
C ASP A 151 13.09 -1.02 17.72
N LEU A 152 12.64 -1.65 16.64
CA LEU A 152 11.34 -1.34 16.03
C LEU A 152 10.20 -2.08 16.73
N ASP A 153 9.15 -1.35 17.09
CA ASP A 153 7.87 -1.94 17.50
C ASP A 153 6.95 -2.00 16.29
N LEU A 154 6.66 -3.21 15.81
CA LEU A 154 5.77 -3.40 14.67
C LEU A 154 4.44 -4.00 15.15
N PRO A 155 3.30 -3.69 14.52
CA PRO A 155 1.98 -4.18 14.95
C PRO A 155 1.90 -5.71 15.07
N PHE A 156 2.63 -6.44 14.22
CA PHE A 156 2.70 -7.90 14.17
C PHE A 156 3.94 -8.47 14.88
N ARG A 157 4.77 -7.62 15.48
CA ARG A 157 5.96 -7.99 16.25
C ARG A 157 6.16 -7.01 17.41
N ARG A 158 5.39 -7.23 18.47
CA ARG A 158 5.52 -6.49 19.71
C ARG A 158 6.86 -6.78 20.38
N LYS A 159 7.48 -5.76 20.96
CA LYS A 159 8.79 -5.88 21.63
C LYS A 159 8.76 -6.98 22.70
N GLY A 160 9.82 -7.80 22.76
CA GLY A 160 9.89 -8.96 23.68
C GLY A 160 9.73 -8.61 25.16
N TYR A 161 10.11 -7.40 25.58
CA TYR A 161 9.93 -6.96 26.97
C TYR A 161 8.46 -6.79 27.37
N ILE A 162 7.55 -6.60 26.40
CA ILE A 162 6.10 -6.56 26.64
C ILE A 162 5.61 -7.92 27.17
N TYR A 163 6.32 -9.01 26.85
CA TYR A 163 6.04 -10.36 27.32
C TYR A 163 6.96 -10.81 28.47
N GLY A 164 7.64 -9.87 29.15
CA GLY A 164 8.55 -10.18 30.25
C GLY A 164 9.90 -10.78 29.82
N CYS A 165 10.16 -10.91 28.52
CA CYS A 165 11.47 -11.31 28.02
C CYS A 165 12.41 -10.10 28.08
N THR A 166 13.38 -10.10 29.00
CA THR A 166 14.51 -9.17 28.92
C THR A 166 15.14 -9.31 27.54
N SER A 167 15.26 -8.21 26.79
CA SER A 167 15.91 -8.20 25.48
C SER A 167 17.25 -8.93 25.59
N PRO A 168 17.52 -10.02 24.83
CA PRO A 168 18.76 -10.76 25.00
C PRO A 168 20.01 -9.97 24.58
N TRP A 169 19.84 -8.76 24.02
CA TRP A 169 20.94 -8.00 23.44
C TRP A 169 20.83 -6.50 23.78
N LYS A 170 21.43 -6.11 24.91
CA LYS A 170 22.01 -4.76 25.12
C LYS A 170 23.25 -4.50 24.23
N ALA A 171 23.49 -5.31 23.20
CA ALA A 171 24.79 -5.39 22.54
C ALA A 171 24.99 -4.46 21.33
N VAL A 172 23.98 -3.69 20.92
CA VAL A 172 24.13 -2.74 19.79
C VAL A 172 23.87 -1.30 20.21
N GLU A 173 24.44 -0.89 21.34
CA GLU A 173 24.61 0.55 21.67
C GLU A 173 25.67 1.25 20.78
N LYS A 174 26.21 0.54 19.76
CA LYS A 174 27.42 0.95 19.01
C LYS A 174 27.16 1.34 17.55
N LEU A 175 25.94 1.25 17.04
CA LEU A 175 25.59 1.68 15.68
C LEU A 175 24.78 2.98 15.75
N SER A 176 25.03 3.89 14.82
CA SER A 176 24.19 5.09 14.70
C SER A 176 22.77 4.69 14.30
N PRO A 177 21.72 5.14 15.01
CA PRO A 177 20.37 4.79 14.64
C PRO A 177 20.04 5.38 13.26
N PRO A 178 19.64 4.56 12.28
CA PRO A 178 19.20 5.04 10.97
C PRO A 178 17.87 5.81 11.08
N HIS A 179 17.45 6.45 9.99
CA HIS A 179 16.15 7.11 9.96
C HIS A 179 15.04 6.07 10.10
N LYS A 180 14.01 6.38 10.91
CA LYS A 180 12.85 5.48 11.10
C LYS A 180 12.19 5.11 9.76
N SER A 181 12.14 6.06 8.82
CA SER A 181 11.64 5.82 7.46
C SER A 181 12.44 4.76 6.71
N SER A 182 13.77 4.77 6.83
CA SER A 182 14.67 3.78 6.23
C SER A 182 14.44 2.38 6.82
N CYS A 183 14.27 2.31 8.15
CA CYS A 183 13.91 1.07 8.83
C CYS A 183 12.57 0.50 8.34
N PHE A 184 11.52 1.33 8.31
CA PHE A 184 10.20 0.90 7.84
C PHE A 184 10.23 0.51 6.36
N TYR A 185 11.00 1.21 5.53
CA TYR A 185 11.24 0.82 4.15
C TYR A 185 11.87 -0.57 4.07
N ALA A 186 12.96 -0.83 4.78
CA ALA A 186 13.66 -2.12 4.75
C ALA A 186 12.78 -3.27 5.27
N CYS A 187 12.00 -3.04 6.33
CA CYS A 187 11.01 -3.99 6.83
C CYS A 187 9.90 -4.25 5.80
N GLN A 188 9.35 -3.19 5.18
CA GLN A 188 8.35 -3.31 4.12
C GLN A 188 8.92 -4.09 2.93
N TYR A 189 10.16 -3.82 2.55
CA TYR A 189 10.88 -4.52 1.48
C TYR A 189 10.97 -6.02 1.76
N CYS A 190 11.35 -6.41 2.98
CA CYS A 190 11.38 -7.81 3.39
C CYS A 190 10.00 -8.46 3.33
N LEU A 191 8.96 -7.78 3.82
CA LEU A 191 7.58 -8.29 3.80
C LEU A 191 7.04 -8.48 2.38
N VAL A 192 7.33 -7.55 1.47
CA VAL A 192 6.93 -7.71 0.06
C VAL A 192 7.56 -8.96 -0.55
N HIS A 193 8.86 -9.19 -0.31
CA HIS A 193 9.52 -10.38 -0.86
C HIS A 193 9.10 -11.68 -0.16
N LEU A 194 8.80 -11.65 1.14
CA LEU A 194 8.15 -12.78 1.83
C LEU A 194 6.79 -13.10 1.20
N GLY A 195 6.02 -12.06 0.84
CA GLY A 195 4.78 -12.21 0.09
C GLY A 195 5.00 -12.78 -1.31
N ASP A 196 6.04 -12.35 -2.02
CA ASP A 196 6.39 -12.86 -3.36
C ASP A 196 6.76 -14.34 -3.30
N ILE A 197 7.58 -14.72 -2.32
CA ILE A 197 8.00 -16.10 -2.05
C ILE A 197 6.80 -16.98 -1.71
N ALA A 198 5.92 -16.55 -0.80
CA ALA A 198 4.70 -17.29 -0.46
C ALA A 198 3.77 -17.44 -1.69
N ARG A 199 3.66 -16.41 -2.54
CA ARG A 199 2.90 -16.51 -3.79
C ARG A 199 3.54 -17.53 -4.75
N TYR A 200 4.87 -17.57 -4.87
CA TYR A 200 5.56 -18.57 -5.68
C TYR A 200 5.40 -20.00 -5.16
N ARG A 201 5.15 -20.17 -3.85
CA ARG A 201 4.77 -21.43 -3.20
C ARG A 201 3.27 -21.77 -3.34
N ASN A 202 2.48 -20.92 -4.00
CA ASN A 202 1.02 -20.99 -4.08
C ASN A 202 0.29 -20.85 -2.72
N GLU A 203 0.93 -20.24 -1.73
CA GLU A 203 0.37 -20.01 -0.38
C GLU A 203 -0.35 -18.65 -0.33
N SER A 204 -1.45 -18.53 -1.10
CA SER A 204 -2.12 -17.24 -1.36
C SER A 204 -2.53 -16.47 -0.09
N LYS A 205 -2.98 -17.17 0.97
CA LYS A 205 -3.37 -16.54 2.24
C LYS A 205 -2.17 -15.94 2.98
N GLN A 206 -1.04 -16.64 2.96
CA GLN A 206 0.18 -16.17 3.60
C GLN A 206 0.82 -15.02 2.81
N ALA A 207 0.77 -15.09 1.48
CA ALA A 207 1.19 -13.98 0.63
C ALA A 207 0.39 -12.71 0.93
N GLU A 208 -0.94 -12.82 1.00
CA GLU A 208 -1.83 -11.71 1.36
C GLU A 208 -1.50 -11.13 2.73
N MET A 209 -1.28 -11.97 3.75
CA MET A 209 -0.89 -11.54 5.09
C MET A 209 0.38 -10.67 5.05
N PHE A 210 1.42 -11.11 4.35
CA PHE A 210 2.67 -10.36 4.22
C PHE A 210 2.48 -9.03 3.49
N TYR A 211 1.73 -8.99 2.37
CA TYR A 211 1.47 -7.73 1.68
C TYR A 211 0.62 -6.77 2.52
N ARG A 212 -0.37 -7.26 3.28
CA ARG A 212 -1.16 -6.41 4.19
C ARG A 212 -0.27 -5.84 5.30
N HIS A 213 0.61 -6.63 5.90
CA HIS A 213 1.61 -6.11 6.84
C HIS A 213 2.54 -5.08 6.21
N ALA A 214 2.97 -5.30 4.96
CA ALA A 214 3.75 -4.33 4.21
C ALA A 214 2.99 -3.00 4.04
N VAL A 215 1.70 -3.04 3.67
CA VAL A 215 0.84 -1.85 3.60
C VAL A 215 0.77 -1.13 4.94
N SER A 216 0.58 -1.86 6.06
CA SER A 216 0.50 -1.27 7.40
C SER A 216 1.78 -0.54 7.83
N LEU A 217 2.96 -0.95 7.35
CA LEU A 217 4.22 -0.27 7.67
C LEU A 217 4.42 1.04 6.91
N SER A 218 4.05 1.08 5.63
CA SER A 218 4.17 2.28 4.80
C SER A 218 3.05 2.30 3.75
N PRO A 219 1.88 2.88 4.11
CA PRO A 219 0.74 2.97 3.20
C PRO A 219 1.01 3.83 1.95
N SER A 220 2.09 4.62 1.96
CA SER A 220 2.53 5.49 0.87
C SER A 220 3.26 4.79 -0.28
N SER A 221 3.58 3.50 -0.14
CA SER A 221 4.25 2.70 -1.17
C SER A 221 3.24 1.95 -2.04
N GLY A 222 3.34 2.08 -3.36
CA GLY A 222 2.42 1.43 -4.30
C GLY A 222 2.65 -0.06 -4.45
N GLN A 223 3.90 -0.52 -4.25
CA GLN A 223 4.31 -1.89 -4.56
C GLN A 223 3.45 -2.97 -3.86
N PRO A 224 3.19 -2.91 -2.53
CA PRO A 224 2.35 -3.90 -1.87
C PRO A 224 0.93 -3.98 -2.45
N TYR A 225 0.33 -2.85 -2.84
CA TYR A 225 -0.99 -2.83 -3.47
C TYR A 225 -0.96 -3.48 -4.85
N ASN A 226 0.07 -3.23 -5.66
CA ASN A 226 0.25 -3.95 -6.93
C ASN A 226 0.31 -5.47 -6.71
N GLN A 227 0.99 -5.93 -5.67
CA GLN A 227 1.07 -7.36 -5.38
C GLN A 227 -0.26 -7.94 -4.88
N LEU A 228 -1.04 -7.19 -4.09
CA LEU A 228 -2.40 -7.56 -3.71
C LEU A 228 -3.32 -7.65 -4.94
N ALA A 229 -3.20 -6.73 -5.89
CA ALA A 229 -3.96 -6.78 -7.15
C ALA A 229 -3.70 -8.08 -7.93
N LEU A 230 -2.45 -8.55 -7.96
CA LEU A 230 -2.11 -9.83 -8.59
C LEU A 230 -2.77 -11.02 -7.87
N LEU A 231 -2.93 -10.97 -6.55
CA LEU A 231 -3.65 -12.00 -5.80
C LEU A 231 -5.15 -11.98 -6.13
N GLU A 232 -5.79 -10.81 -6.16
CA GLU A 232 -7.20 -10.71 -6.53
C GLU A 232 -7.44 -11.16 -7.98
N ALA A 233 -6.53 -10.81 -8.89
CA ALA A 233 -6.61 -11.25 -10.28
C ALA A 233 -6.56 -12.79 -10.38
N SER A 234 -5.69 -13.43 -9.59
CA SER A 234 -5.60 -14.90 -9.55
C SER A 234 -6.86 -15.59 -9.02
N ARG A 235 -7.68 -14.87 -8.22
CA ARG A 235 -8.97 -15.33 -7.70
C ARG A 235 -10.15 -15.04 -8.64
N GLY A 236 -9.90 -14.31 -9.74
CA GLY A 236 -10.94 -13.83 -10.64
C GLY A 236 -11.72 -12.62 -10.11
N ASP A 237 -11.30 -12.00 -9.01
CA ASP A 237 -11.93 -10.79 -8.48
C ASP A 237 -11.46 -9.55 -9.25
N LYS A 238 -12.17 -9.25 -10.34
CA LYS A 238 -11.89 -8.09 -11.20
C LYS A 238 -12.05 -6.76 -10.45
N LEU A 239 -13.03 -6.65 -9.54
CA LEU A 239 -13.26 -5.42 -8.77
C LEU A 239 -12.10 -5.17 -7.80
N GLY A 240 -11.73 -6.19 -7.03
CA GLY A 240 -10.59 -6.13 -6.12
C GLY A 240 -9.25 -5.88 -6.84
N THR A 241 -9.10 -6.43 -8.04
CA THR A 241 -7.92 -6.17 -8.89
C THR A 241 -7.81 -4.69 -9.25
N VAL A 242 -8.88 -4.10 -9.79
CA VAL A 242 -8.92 -2.69 -10.18
C VAL A 242 -8.74 -1.78 -8.97
N PHE A 243 -9.39 -2.09 -7.86
CA PHE A 243 -9.23 -1.36 -6.60
C PHE A 243 -7.76 -1.30 -6.16
N HIS A 244 -7.07 -2.43 -6.10
CA HIS A 244 -5.68 -2.48 -5.63
C HIS A 244 -4.72 -1.83 -6.61
N TYR A 245 -4.94 -1.94 -7.93
CA TYR A 245 -4.14 -1.19 -8.90
C TYR A 245 -4.37 0.32 -8.79
N ALA A 246 -5.62 0.79 -8.64
CA ALA A 246 -5.91 2.20 -8.40
C ALA A 246 -5.21 2.70 -7.12
N ARG A 247 -5.22 1.93 -6.03
CA ARG A 247 -4.47 2.22 -4.81
C ARG A 247 -2.96 2.25 -5.02
N SER A 248 -2.42 1.39 -5.87
CA SER A 248 -0.98 1.37 -6.20
C SER A 248 -0.53 2.60 -6.98
N VAL A 249 -1.44 3.22 -7.74
CA VAL A 249 -1.20 4.47 -8.47
C VAL A 249 -1.42 5.69 -7.57
N ALA A 250 -2.48 5.69 -6.77
CA ALA A 250 -2.93 6.81 -5.94
C ALA A 250 -2.23 6.91 -4.57
N VAL A 251 -0.90 6.84 -4.57
CA VAL A 251 -0.05 6.97 -3.37
C VAL A 251 1.13 7.90 -3.64
N LYS A 252 1.81 8.34 -2.58
CA LYS A 252 2.98 9.23 -2.69
C LYS A 252 4.13 8.63 -3.49
N HIS A 253 4.31 7.31 -3.43
CA HIS A 253 5.33 6.58 -4.18
C HIS A 253 4.67 5.48 -5.02
N PRO A 254 4.10 5.83 -6.20
CA PRO A 254 3.42 4.88 -7.07
C PRO A 254 4.35 3.77 -7.54
N PHE A 255 3.81 2.56 -7.72
CA PHE A 255 4.59 1.50 -8.34
C PHE A 255 4.63 1.69 -9.87
N PRO A 256 5.81 1.70 -10.52
CA PRO A 256 5.92 2.09 -11.93
C PRO A 256 5.02 1.31 -12.90
N ALA A 257 4.82 0.01 -12.69
CA ALA A 257 3.99 -0.82 -13.56
C ALA A 257 2.48 -0.75 -13.27
N ALA A 258 2.07 -0.09 -12.19
CA ALA A 258 0.68 -0.12 -11.74
C ALA A 258 -0.27 0.61 -12.71
N ALA A 259 0.16 1.74 -13.27
CA ALA A 259 -0.64 2.50 -14.21
C ALA A 259 -0.92 1.70 -15.50
N SER A 260 0.11 1.05 -16.06
CA SER A 260 -0.06 0.17 -17.23
C SER A 260 -0.93 -1.06 -16.91
N ASN A 261 -0.76 -1.65 -15.72
CA ASN A 261 -1.57 -2.80 -15.30
C ASN A 261 -3.05 -2.41 -15.13
N LEU A 262 -3.33 -1.24 -14.55
CA LEU A 262 -4.68 -0.70 -14.39
C LEU A 262 -5.34 -0.44 -15.74
N ALA A 263 -4.64 0.26 -16.64
CA ALA A 263 -5.14 0.52 -17.99
C ALA A 263 -5.45 -0.77 -18.75
N MET A 264 -4.60 -1.80 -18.60
CA MET A 264 -4.80 -3.11 -19.24
C MET A 264 -6.06 -3.82 -18.73
N ILE A 265 -6.26 -3.91 -17.41
CA ILE A 265 -7.43 -4.61 -16.85
C ILE A 265 -8.73 -3.86 -17.17
N LEU A 266 -8.72 -2.53 -17.15
CA LEU A 266 -9.88 -1.70 -17.52
C LEU A 266 -10.21 -1.84 -19.02
N SER A 267 -9.20 -1.86 -19.88
CA SER A 267 -9.38 -2.12 -21.32
C SER A 267 -9.93 -3.53 -21.58
N THR A 268 -9.46 -4.52 -20.83
CA THR A 268 -10.00 -5.89 -20.93
C THR A 268 -11.46 -5.95 -20.47
N ALA A 269 -11.81 -5.26 -19.38
CA ALA A 269 -13.19 -5.18 -18.90
C ALA A 269 -14.12 -4.48 -19.92
N LEU A 270 -13.66 -3.38 -20.51
CA LEU A 270 -14.38 -2.65 -21.55
C LEU A 270 -14.70 -3.53 -22.76
N ASN A 271 -13.69 -4.29 -23.23
CA ASN A 271 -13.80 -5.14 -24.41
C ASN A 271 -14.45 -6.50 -24.15
N ASP A 272 -14.86 -6.79 -22.92
CA ASP A 272 -15.53 -8.04 -22.56
C ASP A 272 -16.94 -8.10 -23.19
N LYS A 273 -17.11 -8.93 -24.22
CA LYS A 273 -18.38 -9.13 -24.93
C LYS A 273 -19.26 -10.23 -24.34
N SER A 274 -18.85 -10.84 -23.23
CA SER A 274 -19.61 -11.91 -22.58
C SER A 274 -20.96 -11.45 -22.02
N PHE A 275 -21.10 -10.15 -21.73
CA PHE A 275 -22.30 -9.56 -21.17
C PHE A 275 -22.92 -8.51 -22.12
N ASN A 276 -24.18 -8.75 -22.50
CA ASN A 276 -25.00 -7.81 -23.27
C ASN A 276 -25.83 -6.91 -22.32
N ILE A 277 -25.66 -5.60 -22.48
CA ILE A 277 -26.28 -4.56 -21.64
C ILE A 277 -27.53 -3.99 -22.31
N ASP A 278 -27.71 -4.20 -23.62
CA ASP A 278 -28.75 -3.55 -24.39
C ASP A 278 -30.15 -3.88 -23.86
N GLY A 279 -30.93 -2.83 -23.57
CA GLY A 279 -32.30 -2.94 -23.07
C GLY A 279 -32.43 -3.31 -21.58
N LYS A 280 -31.32 -3.47 -20.84
CA LYS A 280 -31.36 -3.72 -19.39
C LYS A 280 -31.74 -2.46 -18.63
N THR A 281 -32.71 -2.59 -17.72
CA THR A 281 -33.15 -1.52 -16.80
C THR A 281 -32.85 -1.85 -15.33
N LYS A 282 -32.46 -3.10 -15.04
CA LYS A 282 -32.04 -3.58 -13.73
C LYS A 282 -30.87 -4.53 -13.91
N LEU A 283 -29.97 -4.56 -12.92
CA LEU A 283 -28.78 -5.42 -12.89
C LEU A 283 -28.77 -6.25 -11.60
N SER A 284 -28.30 -7.49 -11.69
CA SER A 284 -27.80 -8.23 -10.54
C SER A 284 -26.48 -7.64 -10.03
N SER A 285 -26.02 -8.03 -8.85
CA SER A 285 -24.74 -7.55 -8.29
C SER A 285 -23.54 -7.88 -9.18
N GLN A 286 -23.54 -9.03 -9.85
CA GLN A 286 -22.47 -9.42 -10.79
C GLN A 286 -22.51 -8.56 -12.07
N GLU A 287 -23.69 -8.39 -12.67
CA GLU A 287 -23.87 -7.55 -13.85
C GLU A 287 -23.54 -6.08 -13.54
N TYR A 288 -23.89 -5.59 -12.34
CA TYR A 288 -23.52 -4.26 -11.86
C TYR A 288 -22.02 -4.06 -11.86
N VAL A 289 -21.25 -4.98 -11.30
CA VAL A 289 -19.78 -4.90 -11.28
C VAL A 289 -19.21 -4.89 -12.72
N VAL A 290 -19.78 -5.67 -13.63
CA VAL A 290 -19.34 -5.66 -15.04
C VAL A 290 -19.58 -4.29 -15.69
N VAL A 291 -20.78 -3.73 -15.56
CA VAL A 291 -21.13 -2.41 -16.11
C VAL A 291 -20.29 -1.31 -15.46
N PHE A 292 -20.07 -1.38 -14.15
CA PHE A 292 -19.22 -0.48 -13.39
C PHE A 292 -17.78 -0.47 -13.92
N LEU A 293 -17.18 -1.63 -14.12
CA LEU A 293 -15.81 -1.71 -14.66
C LEU A 293 -15.73 -1.24 -16.13
N LYS A 294 -16.75 -1.52 -16.95
CA LYS A 294 -16.84 -0.99 -18.32
C LYS A 294 -16.92 0.54 -18.34
N LEU A 295 -17.75 1.14 -17.48
CA LEU A 295 -17.85 2.59 -17.32
C LEU A 295 -16.48 3.19 -16.98
N HIS A 296 -15.78 2.64 -15.99
CA HIS A 296 -14.45 3.11 -15.62
C HIS A 296 -13.42 2.91 -16.73
N GLY A 297 -13.53 1.85 -17.55
CA GLY A 297 -12.67 1.66 -18.71
C GLY A 297 -12.91 2.67 -19.84
N ILE A 298 -14.15 3.14 -20.02
CA ILE A 298 -14.46 4.23 -20.96
C ILE A 298 -13.87 5.54 -20.44
N ILE A 299 -14.16 5.88 -19.19
CA ILE A 299 -13.80 7.18 -18.61
C ILE A 299 -12.29 7.32 -18.44
N HIS A 300 -11.60 6.26 -18.00
CA HIS A 300 -10.15 6.25 -17.87
C HIS A 300 -9.42 6.51 -19.20
N ASN A 301 -10.03 6.12 -20.33
CA ASN A 301 -9.44 6.32 -21.66
C ASN A 301 -10.09 7.48 -22.43
N ILE A 302 -11.00 8.24 -21.82
CA ILE A 302 -11.82 9.28 -22.47
C ILE A 302 -12.41 8.76 -23.81
N GLY A 303 -13.08 7.60 -23.72
CA GLY A 303 -13.69 6.91 -24.87
C GLY A 303 -15.08 7.43 -25.25
N ASP A 304 -16.04 6.54 -25.51
CA ASP A 304 -17.43 6.92 -25.79
C ASP A 304 -18.15 7.45 -24.54
N LEU A 305 -18.04 8.76 -24.30
CA LEU A 305 -18.62 9.41 -23.12
C LEU A 305 -20.16 9.41 -23.10
N LYS A 306 -20.82 9.26 -24.25
CA LYS A 306 -22.29 9.14 -24.28
C LYS A 306 -22.71 7.78 -23.71
N LEU A 307 -21.98 6.73 -24.09
CA LEU A 307 -22.16 5.40 -23.50
C LEU A 307 -21.79 5.38 -22.01
N ALA A 308 -20.75 6.11 -21.61
CA ALA A 308 -20.42 6.28 -20.19
C ALA A 308 -21.60 6.88 -19.40
N CYS A 309 -22.22 7.96 -19.91
CA CYS A 309 -23.36 8.59 -19.25
C CYS A 309 -24.56 7.63 -19.13
N SER A 310 -24.83 6.80 -20.14
CA SER A 310 -25.92 5.82 -20.07
C SER A 310 -25.65 4.72 -19.05
N TYR A 311 -24.41 4.24 -18.94
CA TYR A 311 -24.00 3.31 -17.89
C TYR A 311 -24.09 3.93 -16.50
N SER A 312 -23.64 5.19 -16.32
CA SER A 312 -23.74 5.90 -15.03
C SER A 312 -25.20 6.01 -14.56
N LYS A 313 -26.11 6.35 -15.49
CA LYS A 313 -27.56 6.37 -15.22
C LYS A 313 -28.08 5.01 -14.79
N LEU A 314 -27.79 3.95 -15.55
CA LEU A 314 -28.23 2.58 -15.25
C LEU A 314 -27.72 2.09 -13.90
N LEU A 315 -26.45 2.36 -13.58
CA LEU A 315 -25.84 2.03 -12.28
C LEU A 315 -26.53 2.79 -11.15
N THR A 316 -26.76 4.09 -11.31
CA THR A 316 -27.43 4.92 -10.29
C THR A 316 -28.86 4.44 -10.03
N GLU A 317 -29.63 4.11 -11.07
CA GLU A 317 -31.01 3.63 -10.96
C GLU A 317 -31.09 2.24 -10.30
N THR A 318 -30.07 1.40 -10.47
CA THR A 318 -30.07 0.02 -9.95
C THR A 318 -29.55 -0.08 -8.51
N LEU A 319 -28.57 0.76 -8.13
CA LEU A 319 -27.79 0.58 -6.90
C LEU A 319 -28.66 0.56 -5.63
N THR A 320 -29.67 1.42 -5.53
CA THR A 320 -30.53 1.50 -4.33
C THR A 320 -31.17 0.16 -3.99
N ALA A 321 -31.66 -0.56 -5.00
CA ALA A 321 -32.27 -1.87 -4.80
C ALA A 321 -31.23 -2.90 -4.33
N LEU A 322 -30.04 -2.91 -4.93
CA LEU A 322 -28.96 -3.83 -4.57
C LEU A 322 -28.41 -3.58 -3.15
N VAL A 323 -28.39 -2.32 -2.71
CA VAL A 323 -28.01 -1.96 -1.33
C VAL A 323 -29.10 -2.41 -0.36
N ALA A 324 -30.38 -2.17 -0.70
CA ALA A 324 -31.51 -2.58 0.15
C ALA A 324 -31.61 -4.11 0.31
N THR A 325 -31.18 -4.88 -0.69
CA THR A 325 -31.11 -6.36 -0.64
C THR A 325 -29.74 -6.89 -0.18
N GLU A 326 -28.88 -6.03 0.38
CA GLU A 326 -27.53 -6.38 0.87
C GLU A 326 -26.70 -7.21 -0.13
N SER A 327 -26.88 -6.95 -1.43
CA SER A 327 -26.25 -7.72 -2.49
C SER A 327 -24.76 -7.40 -2.67
N PHE A 328 -24.25 -6.43 -1.92
CA PHE A 328 -22.85 -6.06 -1.82
C PHE A 328 -22.41 -6.09 -0.37
N SER A 329 -21.18 -6.58 -0.13
CA SER A 329 -20.54 -6.39 1.17
C SER A 329 -20.13 -4.93 1.38
N SER A 330 -19.97 -4.53 2.64
CA SER A 330 -19.40 -3.23 3.01
C SER A 330 -18.08 -2.95 2.28
N TRP A 331 -17.23 -3.97 2.17
CA TRP A 331 -15.94 -3.88 1.50
C TRP A 331 -16.07 -3.58 -0.01
N MET A 332 -17.00 -4.22 -0.71
CA MET A 332 -17.23 -3.95 -2.14
C MET A 332 -17.71 -2.51 -2.38
N LEU A 333 -18.56 -1.98 -1.49
CA LEU A 333 -19.00 -0.59 -1.57
C LEU A 333 -17.82 0.38 -1.39
N ILE A 334 -16.91 0.10 -0.45
CA ILE A 334 -15.68 0.89 -0.27
C ILE A 334 -14.80 0.81 -1.53
N GLN A 335 -14.63 -0.39 -2.09
CA GLN A 335 -13.82 -0.58 -3.30
C GLN A 335 -14.37 0.24 -4.47
N MET A 336 -15.68 0.19 -4.71
CA MET A 336 -16.34 0.97 -5.77
C MET A 336 -16.19 2.48 -5.54
N LEU A 337 -16.40 2.96 -4.31
CA LEU A 337 -16.22 4.38 -3.99
C LEU A 337 -14.76 4.82 -4.21
N VAL A 338 -13.77 4.04 -3.79
CA VAL A 338 -12.36 4.37 -3.99
C VAL A 338 -12.00 4.41 -5.49
N ILE A 339 -12.56 3.51 -6.30
CA ILE A 339 -12.37 3.54 -7.76
C ILE A 339 -13.02 4.80 -8.36
N ASN A 340 -14.22 5.18 -7.92
CA ASN A 340 -14.85 6.44 -8.33
C ASN A 340 -13.96 7.65 -8.04
N LEU A 341 -13.45 7.75 -6.81
CA LEU A 341 -12.58 8.85 -6.38
C LEU A 341 -11.26 8.87 -7.15
N TYR A 342 -10.66 7.71 -7.41
CA TYR A 342 -9.46 7.60 -8.23
C TYR A 342 -9.71 8.13 -9.65
N VAL A 343 -10.76 7.65 -10.32
CA VAL A 343 -11.03 8.05 -11.70
C VAL A 343 -11.41 9.53 -11.79
N LEU A 344 -12.13 10.08 -10.81
CA LEU A 344 -12.38 11.52 -10.73
C LEU A 344 -11.08 12.33 -10.65
N GLN A 345 -10.13 11.90 -9.81
CA GLN A 345 -8.82 12.56 -9.72
C GLN A 345 -7.99 12.40 -10.99
N HIS A 346 -8.13 11.26 -11.68
CA HIS A 346 -7.44 10.98 -12.94
C HIS A 346 -7.95 11.88 -14.08
N THR A 347 -9.26 12.08 -14.21
CA THR A 347 -9.87 12.89 -15.29
C THR A 347 -9.61 14.38 -15.14
N VAL A 348 -9.48 14.88 -13.91
CA VAL A 348 -9.20 16.29 -13.64
C VAL A 348 -7.70 16.63 -13.75
N GLY A 349 -6.85 15.60 -13.80
CA GLY A 349 -5.40 15.75 -13.79
C GLY A 349 -4.85 16.00 -12.39
N THR A 350 -3.60 15.59 -12.17
CA THR A 350 -2.82 15.96 -10.99
C THR A 350 -1.80 17.00 -11.45
N VAL A 351 -2.16 18.29 -11.41
CA VAL A 351 -1.14 19.33 -11.51
C VAL A 351 -0.25 19.17 -10.28
N GLY A 352 1.06 19.04 -10.48
CA GLY A 352 2.05 18.73 -9.43
C GLY A 352 2.26 19.84 -8.38
N SER A 353 1.19 20.48 -7.90
CA SER A 353 1.23 21.42 -6.79
C SER A 353 0.95 20.68 -5.48
N VAL A 354 1.78 20.96 -4.48
CA VAL A 354 1.70 20.44 -3.11
C VAL A 354 0.44 20.95 -2.37
N ASP A 355 -0.35 21.81 -3.02
CA ASP A 355 -1.59 22.36 -2.50
C ASP A 355 -2.79 21.60 -3.07
N GLY A 356 -3.46 20.86 -2.18
CA GLY A 356 -4.68 20.11 -2.46
C GLY A 356 -5.91 20.97 -2.79
N VAL A 357 -5.78 22.03 -3.57
CA VAL A 357 -6.86 22.98 -3.91
C VAL A 357 -7.31 22.87 -5.38
N GLU A 358 -6.53 22.22 -6.27
CA GLU A 358 -6.75 22.36 -7.72
C GLU A 358 -7.56 21.22 -8.38
N LEU A 359 -8.60 20.69 -7.74
CA LEU A 359 -9.54 19.73 -8.37
C LEU A 359 -10.63 20.42 -9.23
N LEU A 360 -10.60 21.75 -9.37
CA LEU A 360 -11.79 22.53 -9.74
C LEU A 360 -11.55 23.65 -10.76
N ARG A 361 -10.45 23.65 -11.52
CA ARG A 361 -10.37 24.55 -12.68
C ARG A 361 -11.13 23.93 -13.85
N ASN A 362 -12.45 24.12 -13.87
CA ASN A 362 -13.30 23.89 -15.05
C ASN A 362 -12.70 24.54 -16.31
N GLU A 363 -11.97 25.63 -16.16
CA GLU A 363 -11.43 26.41 -17.27
C GLU A 363 -10.31 25.70 -18.04
N GLN A 364 -9.61 24.74 -17.43
CA GLN A 364 -8.45 24.07 -18.03
C GLN A 364 -8.76 22.70 -18.65
N LEU A 365 -9.97 22.18 -18.42
CA LEU A 365 -10.40 20.88 -18.92
C LEU A 365 -11.03 21.02 -20.30
N SER A 366 -10.71 20.07 -21.19
CA SER A 366 -11.41 19.86 -22.45
C SER A 366 -12.88 19.53 -22.21
N ASN A 367 -13.71 19.67 -23.25
CA ASN A 367 -15.13 19.33 -23.15
C ASN A 367 -15.34 17.85 -22.81
N ASP A 368 -14.49 16.97 -23.33
CA ASP A 368 -14.56 15.53 -23.07
C ASP A 368 -14.15 15.21 -21.62
N GLU A 369 -13.10 15.85 -21.09
CA GLU A 369 -12.71 15.71 -19.67
C GLU A 369 -13.79 16.23 -18.71
N LYS A 370 -14.47 17.33 -19.06
CA LYS A 370 -15.62 17.85 -18.30
C LYS A 370 -16.76 16.85 -18.26
N LEU A 371 -17.16 16.32 -19.41
CA LEU A 371 -18.21 15.31 -19.50
C LEU A 371 -17.86 14.04 -18.72
N ALA A 372 -16.61 13.59 -18.83
CA ALA A 372 -16.08 12.45 -18.08
C ALA A 372 -16.14 12.68 -16.56
N ARG A 373 -15.71 13.86 -16.10
CA ARG A 373 -15.78 14.27 -14.70
C ARG A 373 -17.21 14.35 -14.20
N ASP A 374 -18.10 15.02 -14.92
CA ASP A 374 -19.50 15.20 -14.54
C ASP A 374 -20.22 13.85 -14.45
N CYS A 375 -19.92 12.92 -15.35
CA CYS A 375 -20.41 11.55 -15.32
C CYS A 375 -19.98 10.78 -14.06
N ILE A 376 -18.72 10.92 -13.62
CA ILE A 376 -18.25 10.31 -12.36
C ILE A 376 -18.84 11.00 -11.12
N LEU A 377 -18.94 12.33 -11.13
CA LEU A 377 -19.58 13.07 -10.04
C LEU A 377 -21.04 12.66 -9.87
N ASP A 378 -21.76 12.49 -10.97
CA ASP A 378 -23.13 11.97 -10.99
C ASP A 378 -23.21 10.58 -10.36
N LEU A 379 -22.27 9.69 -10.70
CA LEU A 379 -22.17 8.36 -10.12
C LEU A 379 -21.87 8.41 -8.62
N ILE A 380 -20.94 9.26 -8.16
CA ILE A 380 -20.61 9.40 -6.73
C ILE A 380 -21.80 9.90 -5.93
N ALA A 381 -22.47 10.97 -6.40
CA ALA A 381 -23.66 11.51 -5.75
C ALA A 381 -24.83 10.51 -5.79
N GLY A 382 -24.97 9.76 -6.90
CA GLY A 382 -25.89 8.65 -7.05
C GLY A 382 -25.63 7.53 -6.05
N THR A 383 -24.37 7.13 -5.87
CA THR A 383 -23.95 6.16 -4.85
C THR A 383 -24.30 6.65 -3.46
N LEU A 384 -23.95 7.89 -3.09
CA LEU A 384 -24.27 8.42 -1.77
C LEU A 384 -25.79 8.41 -1.51
N SER A 385 -26.59 8.85 -2.48
CA SER A 385 -28.05 8.80 -2.39
C SER A 385 -28.56 7.37 -2.19
N ALA A 386 -28.08 6.41 -3.00
CA ALA A 386 -28.48 5.01 -2.91
C ALA A 386 -28.10 4.34 -1.57
N LEU A 387 -26.98 4.74 -0.96
CA LEU A 387 -26.57 4.29 0.37
C LEU A 387 -27.38 4.93 1.50
N LEU A 388 -27.93 6.13 1.30
CA LEU A 388 -28.70 6.84 2.33
C LEU A 388 -30.19 6.47 2.31
N LEU A 389 -30.76 6.12 1.16
CA LEU A 389 -32.20 5.83 1.06
C LEU A 389 -32.69 4.66 1.95
N PRO A 390 -31.95 3.55 2.13
CA PRO A 390 -32.38 2.47 3.03
C PRO A 390 -32.44 2.88 4.51
N VAL A 391 -31.83 4.00 4.91
CA VAL A 391 -31.83 4.46 6.31
C VAL A 391 -33.25 4.66 6.86
N TYR A 392 -34.22 5.05 6.02
CA TYR A 392 -35.61 5.20 6.47
C TYR A 392 -36.29 3.90 6.89
N THR A 393 -35.79 2.75 6.43
CA THR A 393 -36.37 1.43 6.75
C THR A 393 -35.66 0.74 7.91
N ILE A 394 -34.46 1.21 8.30
CA ILE A 394 -33.66 0.64 9.38
C ILE A 394 -34.16 1.18 10.73
N LYS A 395 -34.66 0.28 11.59
CA LYS A 395 -35.15 0.62 12.94
C LYS A 395 -34.25 0.01 13.99
N ASN A 396 -33.82 0.82 14.97
CA ASN A 396 -33.09 0.40 16.19
C ASN A 396 -31.74 -0.33 15.99
N SER A 397 -31.22 -0.45 14.76
CA SER A 397 -29.94 -1.10 14.44
C SER A 397 -29.06 -0.27 13.50
N ILE A 398 -29.24 1.06 13.49
CA ILE A 398 -28.55 1.92 12.52
C ILE A 398 -27.03 1.87 12.63
N ILE A 399 -26.48 1.61 13.83
CA ILE A 399 -25.04 1.48 14.08
C ILE A 399 -24.42 0.27 13.39
N GLU A 400 -25.22 -0.76 13.10
CA GLU A 400 -24.80 -1.98 12.40
C GLU A 400 -24.98 -1.88 10.88
N TYR A 401 -25.44 -0.72 10.39
CA TYR A 401 -25.72 -0.56 8.97
C TYR A 401 -24.43 -0.71 8.13
N PHE A 402 -24.37 -1.78 7.33
CA PHE A 402 -23.17 -2.21 6.62
C PHE A 402 -22.59 -1.16 5.65
N ALA A 403 -23.39 -0.20 5.18
CA ALA A 403 -22.94 0.86 4.27
C ALA A 403 -22.32 2.07 4.99
N LEU A 404 -22.39 2.16 6.33
CA LEU A 404 -21.82 3.26 7.11
C LEU A 404 -20.35 3.56 6.77
N PRO A 405 -19.44 2.58 6.61
CA PRO A 405 -18.06 2.86 6.24
C PRO A 405 -17.91 3.60 4.91
N SER A 406 -18.72 3.24 3.91
CA SER A 406 -18.72 3.87 2.58
C SER A 406 -19.34 5.26 2.62
N ILE A 407 -20.42 5.46 3.38
CA ILE A 407 -21.02 6.78 3.61
C ILE A 407 -20.00 7.69 4.28
N LYS A 408 -19.37 7.23 5.36
CA LYS A 408 -18.33 7.97 6.09
C LYS A 408 -17.18 8.37 5.17
N LEU A 409 -16.65 7.42 4.37
CA LEU A 409 -15.57 7.72 3.42
C LEU A 409 -15.97 8.78 2.38
N CYS A 410 -17.21 8.73 1.88
CA CYS A 410 -17.72 9.73 0.96
C CYS A 410 -17.82 11.12 1.62
N LEU A 411 -18.34 11.18 2.85
CA LEU A 411 -18.42 12.42 3.62
C LEU A 411 -17.04 12.98 3.98
N ASP A 412 -16.08 12.13 4.33
CA ASP A 412 -14.68 12.52 4.58
C ASP A 412 -14.09 13.20 3.32
N TRP A 413 -14.35 12.64 2.13
CA TRP A 413 -13.93 13.23 0.86
C TRP A 413 -14.63 14.56 0.56
N ILE A 414 -15.95 14.64 0.75
CA ILE A 414 -16.73 15.89 0.59
C ILE A 414 -16.18 16.97 1.54
N ASN A 415 -15.86 16.61 2.79
CA ASN A 415 -15.30 17.54 3.77
C ASN A 415 -13.93 18.08 3.33
N MET A 416 -13.11 17.26 2.67
CA MET A 416 -11.85 17.71 2.07
C MET A 416 -12.06 18.60 0.83
N LYS A 417 -13.22 18.50 0.15
CA LYS A 417 -13.52 19.14 -1.14
C LYS A 417 -14.95 19.71 -1.18
N PRO A 418 -15.30 20.69 -0.33
CA PRO A 418 -16.68 21.12 -0.12
C PRO A 418 -17.35 21.73 -1.37
N MET A 419 -16.57 22.33 -2.27
CA MET A 419 -17.08 22.91 -3.53
C MET A 419 -17.83 21.91 -4.40
N VAL A 420 -17.59 20.60 -4.24
CA VAL A 420 -18.30 19.57 -5.01
C VAL A 420 -19.81 19.57 -4.74
N LEU A 421 -20.25 20.17 -3.62
CA LEU A 421 -21.66 20.32 -3.28
C LEU A 421 -22.39 21.35 -4.16
N GLU A 422 -21.66 22.23 -4.84
CA GLU A 422 -22.21 23.20 -5.79
C GLU A 422 -22.48 22.56 -7.16
N GLU A 423 -21.92 21.38 -7.43
CA GLU A 423 -22.06 20.68 -8.70
C GLU A 423 -23.48 20.14 -8.91
N VAL A 424 -23.91 20.08 -10.18
CA VAL A 424 -25.25 19.62 -10.59
C VAL A 424 -25.56 18.22 -10.06
N ALA A 425 -24.55 17.35 -9.99
CA ALA A 425 -24.68 15.99 -9.46
C ALA A 425 -25.25 15.95 -8.04
N PHE A 426 -24.85 16.88 -7.17
CA PHE A 426 -25.30 16.97 -5.78
C PHE A 426 -26.55 17.82 -5.64
N THR A 427 -26.60 18.99 -6.31
CA THR A 427 -27.74 19.92 -6.20
C THR A 427 -29.03 19.34 -6.78
N SER A 428 -28.96 18.46 -7.78
CA SER A 428 -30.13 17.76 -8.33
C SER A 428 -30.68 16.64 -7.44
N ARG A 429 -29.90 16.12 -6.47
CA ARG A 429 -30.25 14.98 -5.63
C ARG A 429 -30.66 15.41 -4.22
N LEU A 430 -31.78 16.11 -4.14
CA LEU A 430 -32.30 16.72 -2.90
C LEU A 430 -32.52 15.72 -1.74
N GLN A 431 -32.71 14.43 -2.04
CA GLN A 431 -32.93 13.40 -1.02
C GLN A 431 -31.68 13.04 -0.20
N ILE A 432 -30.47 13.42 -0.64
CA ILE A 432 -29.24 13.15 0.12
C ILE A 432 -29.33 13.76 1.53
N TRP A 433 -29.72 15.04 1.64
CA TRP A 433 -29.65 15.77 2.90
C TRP A 433 -30.70 15.34 3.94
N PRO A 434 -32.00 15.19 3.59
CA PRO A 434 -32.97 14.66 4.54
C PRO A 434 -32.60 13.26 5.03
N SER A 435 -32.09 12.40 4.14
CA SER A 435 -31.68 11.03 4.50
C SER A 435 -30.46 11.02 5.41
N LEU A 436 -29.49 11.91 5.17
CA LEU A 436 -28.35 12.10 6.06
C LEU A 436 -28.79 12.62 7.43
N CYS A 437 -29.75 13.55 7.51
CA CYS A 437 -30.30 14.01 8.78
C CYS A 437 -30.95 12.86 9.56
N VAL A 438 -31.73 12.00 8.90
CA VAL A 438 -32.32 10.81 9.56
C VAL A 438 -31.23 9.88 10.07
N LEU A 439 -30.19 9.62 9.27
CA LEU A 439 -29.04 8.81 9.67
C LEU A 439 -28.37 9.36 10.93
N LEU A 440 -28.03 10.65 10.92
CA LEU A 440 -27.33 11.30 12.02
C LEU A 440 -28.19 11.37 13.29
N ASN A 441 -29.48 11.68 13.17
CA ASN A 441 -30.41 11.69 14.30
C ASN A 441 -30.55 10.29 14.93
N ALA A 442 -30.59 9.25 14.10
CA ALA A 442 -30.65 7.87 14.59
C ALA A 442 -29.33 7.47 15.29
N LEU A 443 -28.18 7.88 14.76
CA LEU A 443 -26.86 7.65 15.37
C LEU A 443 -26.65 8.46 16.64
N GLN A 444 -27.23 9.66 16.76
CA GLN A 444 -27.08 10.51 17.94
C GLN A 444 -27.46 9.77 19.23
N ASN A 445 -28.54 8.97 19.18
CA ASN A 445 -28.97 8.15 20.31
C ASN A 445 -27.96 7.07 20.71
N CYS A 446 -27.08 6.64 19.80
CA CYS A 446 -26.03 5.64 20.06
C CYS A 446 -24.74 6.27 20.60
N VAL A 447 -24.57 7.59 20.49
CA VAL A 447 -23.30 8.30 20.74
C VAL A 447 -23.45 9.26 21.95
N VAL A 448 -24.58 9.24 22.66
CA VAL A 448 -24.87 10.10 23.83
C VAL A 448 -23.81 9.96 24.93
N ASP A 449 -23.26 8.76 25.11
CA ASP A 449 -22.21 8.48 26.10
C ASP A 449 -20.78 8.65 25.54
N PHE A 450 -20.63 8.98 24.25
CA PHE A 450 -19.33 9.09 23.60
C PHE A 450 -18.74 10.48 23.82
N LYS A 451 -17.79 10.57 24.74
CA LYS A 451 -17.01 11.80 24.97
C LYS A 451 -15.89 11.90 23.93
N TYR A 452 -16.06 12.81 22.97
CA TYR A 452 -15.06 13.08 21.91
C TYR A 452 -13.64 13.34 22.47
N ASP A 453 -13.53 14.00 23.62
CA ASP A 453 -12.24 14.31 24.25
C ASP A 453 -11.50 13.08 24.79
N ASP A 454 -12.18 11.98 25.10
CA ASP A 454 -11.55 10.75 25.62
C ASP A 454 -10.87 9.94 24.50
N CYS A 455 -11.24 10.17 23.24
CA CYS A 455 -10.74 9.45 22.06
C CYS A 455 -9.71 10.22 21.23
N LYS A 456 -9.33 11.44 21.65
CA LYS A 456 -8.38 12.31 20.92
C LYS A 456 -7.02 11.65 20.66
N TYR A 457 -6.62 10.73 21.55
CA TYR A 457 -5.36 9.98 21.45
C TYR A 457 -5.40 8.80 20.44
N LEU A 458 -6.57 8.42 19.92
CA LEU A 458 -6.73 7.33 18.95
C LEU A 458 -6.71 7.81 17.49
N ILE A 459 -6.73 9.12 17.26
CA ILE A 459 -6.89 9.74 15.93
C ILE A 459 -5.59 10.43 15.45
N ASN A 460 -4.56 10.53 16.30
CA ASN A 460 -3.19 10.93 15.94
C ASN A 460 -2.28 9.71 15.83
#